data_AF-A0A1R1PC07-F1
#
_entry.id   AF-A0A1R1PC07-F1
#
_cell.length_a   1.000
_cell.length_b   1.000
_cell.length_c   1.000
_cell.angle_alpha   90.00
_cell.angle_beta   90.00
_cell.angle_gamma   90.00
#
_symmetry.space_group_name_H-M   'P 1'
#
loop_
_entity.id
_entity.type
_entity.pdbx_description
1 polymer ?
#
loop_
_entity_poly.entity_id
_entity_poly.type
_entity_poly.pdbx_seq_one_letter_code
_entity_poly.pdbx_strand_id
1 'polypeptide(L)'
;MDENSQVTPYSKLHNKMKSEVIKKSNFETPITKILASTDTKKFDKSVSMNPNDGLDILLNAKSEQLATSKMHNYKSENESLRTKITKLKDELKEKNQYIDTITKKYKATQQELDTTKNKLQEMIENRVPLEDFTDVCKANKVLQEKLDEKDALLKECEEVLAEYAAAEEV
;
A
#
# COMPACT_ATOMS: atom_id res chain seq x y z
N MET A 1 10.87 24.60 42.94
CA MET A 1 10.78 23.14 42.77
C MET A 1 10.73 22.85 41.29
N ASP A 2 11.91 22.55 40.78
CA ASP A 2 12.27 21.55 39.79
C ASP A 2 11.57 21.57 38.41
N GLU A 3 12.29 22.25 37.52
CA GLU A 3 12.64 21.79 36.18
C GLU A 3 12.48 20.27 35.98
N ASN A 4 11.65 19.88 35.01
CA ASN A 4 11.86 18.60 34.34
C ASN A 4 11.61 18.79 32.83
N SER A 5 12.51 19.55 32.22
CA SER A 5 12.63 19.61 30.76
C SER A 5 13.17 18.27 30.29
N GLN A 6 12.29 17.38 29.81
CA GLN A 6 12.67 16.09 29.25
C GLN A 6 13.52 16.32 28.00
N VAL A 7 14.84 16.29 28.19
CA VAL A 7 15.82 16.34 27.10
C VAL A 7 15.81 14.99 26.39
N THR A 8 15.05 14.91 25.30
CA THR A 8 15.02 13.73 24.41
C THR A 8 16.42 13.44 23.81
N PRO A 9 16.74 12.19 23.46
CA PRO A 9 18.03 11.83 22.85
C PRO A 9 18.37 12.68 21.62
N TYR A 10 17.34 13.09 20.87
CA TYR A 10 17.46 13.96 19.70
C TYR A 10 17.90 15.39 20.04
N SER A 11 17.41 15.98 21.13
CA SER A 11 17.80 17.34 21.51
C SER A 11 19.21 17.40 22.11
N LYS A 12 19.66 16.33 22.78
CA LYS A 12 21.08 16.18 23.19
C LYS A 12 22.00 16.12 21.97
N LEU A 13 21.64 15.34 20.95
CA LEU A 13 22.44 15.19 19.74
C LEU A 13 22.49 16.50 18.93
N HIS A 14 21.36 17.19 18.80
CA HIS A 14 21.29 18.47 18.10
C HIS A 14 22.11 19.57 18.80
N ASN A 15 22.06 19.65 20.13
CA ASN A 15 22.85 20.62 20.89
C ASN A 15 24.35 20.29 20.89
N LYS A 16 24.71 18.99 20.94
CA LYS A 16 26.10 18.55 20.79
C LYS A 16 26.66 18.92 19.42
N MET A 17 25.92 18.67 18.33
CA MET A 17 26.33 19.06 16.98
C MET A 17 26.45 20.59 16.83
N LYS A 18 25.53 21.38 17.39
CA LYS A 18 25.65 22.85 17.40
C LYS A 18 26.92 23.30 18.14
N SER A 19 27.22 22.71 19.30
CA SER A 19 28.42 23.03 20.07
C SER A 19 29.72 22.64 19.34
N GLU A 20 29.72 21.55 18.57
CA GLU A 20 30.87 21.10 17.78
C GLU A 20 31.08 21.94 16.52
N VAL A 21 30.01 22.43 15.89
CA VAL A 21 30.11 23.35 14.74
C VAL A 21 30.65 24.71 15.20
N ILE A 22 30.20 25.21 16.36
CA ILE A 22 30.68 26.48 16.93
C ILE A 22 32.14 26.37 17.40
N LYS A 23 32.57 25.23 17.96
CA LYS A 23 33.99 25.00 18.32
C LYS A 23 34.92 24.81 17.11
N LYS A 24 34.39 24.42 15.95
CA LYS A 24 35.16 24.27 14.69
C LYS A 24 35.20 25.56 13.87
N SER A 25 34.37 26.56 14.18
CA SER A 25 34.45 27.90 13.60
C SER A 25 35.37 28.82 14.43
N ASN A 26 36.62 28.41 14.65
CA ASN A 26 37.64 29.29 15.21
C ASN A 26 38.20 30.20 14.10
N PHE A 27 37.41 31.17 13.64
CA PHE A 27 37.88 32.25 12.75
C PHE A 27 38.36 33.50 13.52
N GLU A 28 38.43 33.45 14.84
CA GLU A 28 38.90 34.59 15.67
C GLU A 28 40.39 34.49 16.02
N THR A 29 41.25 34.32 15.02
CA THR A 29 42.60 34.87 15.16
C THR A 29 42.66 36.13 14.31
N PRO A 30 42.75 37.33 14.90
CA PRO A 30 42.96 38.56 14.14
C PRO A 30 44.16 38.35 13.22
N ILE A 31 44.00 38.62 11.92
CA ILE A 31 45.05 38.49 10.89
C ILE A 31 46.34 39.24 11.32
N THR A 32 46.20 40.27 12.15
CA THR A 32 47.28 41.03 12.78
C THR A 32 48.22 40.22 13.68
N LYS A 33 47.81 39.09 14.27
CA LYS A 33 48.70 38.22 15.07
C LYS A 33 49.46 37.19 14.24
N ILE A 34 48.94 36.80 13.07
CA ILE A 34 49.61 35.86 12.16
C ILE A 34 50.79 36.54 11.45
N LEU A 35 50.69 37.86 11.20
CA LEU A 35 51.73 38.66 10.55
C LEU A 35 52.90 39.05 11.47
N ALA A 36 52.76 38.91 12.80
CA ALA A 36 53.80 39.32 13.76
C ALA A 36 54.83 38.21 14.08
N SER A 37 54.60 36.96 13.67
CA SER A 37 55.47 35.81 13.98
C SER A 37 56.22 35.24 12.78
N THR A 38 56.12 35.84 11.59
CA THR A 38 57.01 35.50 10.49
C THR A 38 58.27 36.34 10.59
N ASP A 39 59.36 35.69 10.99
CA ASP A 39 60.73 36.13 10.71
C ASP A 39 60.77 36.76 9.32
N THR A 40 61.10 38.05 9.24
CA THR A 40 61.43 38.74 8.00
C THR A 40 62.80 38.25 7.51
N LYS A 41 62.86 36.97 7.11
CA LYS A 41 63.97 36.46 6.32
C LYS A 41 63.90 37.14 4.96
N LYS A 42 64.72 38.19 4.83
CA LYS A 42 65.35 38.69 3.60
C LYS A 42 64.54 38.42 2.34
N PHE A 43 63.81 39.45 1.88
CA PHE A 43 63.53 39.60 0.45
C PHE A 43 64.87 39.78 -0.27
N ASP A 44 65.51 38.66 -0.59
CA ASP A 44 66.70 38.63 -1.43
C ASP A 44 66.48 37.63 -2.56
N LYS A 45 65.50 37.97 -3.39
CA LYS A 45 65.44 37.64 -4.81
C LYS A 45 64.33 38.48 -5.43
N SER A 46 64.69 39.61 -6.02
CA SER A 46 63.89 40.22 -7.07
C SER A 46 63.85 39.25 -8.25
N VAL A 47 63.03 38.20 -8.16
CA VAL A 47 62.43 37.65 -9.36
C VAL A 47 61.44 38.72 -9.80
N SER A 48 61.91 39.60 -10.68
CA SER A 48 61.06 40.41 -11.54
C SER A 48 60.20 39.42 -12.32
N MET A 49 59.09 38.95 -11.74
CA MET A 49 58.05 38.33 -12.55
C MET A 49 57.60 39.38 -13.53
N ASN A 50 57.56 39.02 -14.81
CA ASN A 50 56.90 39.85 -15.78
C ASN A 50 55.45 40.03 -15.25
N PRO A 51 54.88 41.24 -15.22
CA PRO A 51 53.48 41.44 -14.86
C PRO A 51 52.53 40.47 -15.59
N ASN A 52 52.89 40.01 -16.79
CA ASN A 52 52.19 38.96 -17.52
C ASN A 52 52.23 37.58 -16.83
N ASP A 53 53.35 37.18 -16.20
CA ASP A 53 53.47 35.90 -15.48
C ASP A 53 52.53 35.85 -14.25
N GLY A 54 52.35 36.99 -13.57
CA GLY A 54 51.41 37.11 -12.45
C GLY A 54 49.94 37.01 -12.89
N LEU A 55 49.63 37.54 -14.07
CA LEU A 55 48.30 37.47 -14.67
C LEU A 55 47.95 36.02 -15.06
N ASP A 56 48.89 35.30 -15.67
CA ASP A 56 48.69 33.90 -16.06
C ASP A 56 48.47 32.99 -14.84
N ILE A 57 49.20 33.18 -13.76
CA ILE A 57 49.01 32.44 -12.50
C ILE A 57 47.60 32.67 -11.95
N LEU A 58 47.13 33.91 -11.93
CA LEU A 58 45.83 34.26 -11.39
C LEU A 58 44.68 33.73 -12.27
N LEU A 59 44.85 33.78 -13.60
CA LEU A 59 43.89 33.23 -14.55
C LEU A 59 43.79 31.71 -14.44
N ASN A 60 44.91 31.01 -14.29
CA ASN A 60 44.96 29.57 -14.08
C ASN A 60 44.30 29.18 -12.76
N ALA A 61 44.65 29.84 -11.65
CA ALA A 61 44.02 29.60 -10.36
C ALA A 61 42.49 29.83 -10.40
N LYS A 62 42.03 30.87 -11.11
CA LYS A 62 40.60 31.13 -11.26
C LYS A 62 39.89 30.07 -12.10
N SER A 63 40.56 29.60 -13.16
CA SER A 63 40.06 28.55 -14.04
C SER A 63 39.94 27.21 -13.31
N GLU A 64 40.95 26.84 -12.52
CA GLU A 64 40.95 25.65 -11.66
C GLU A 64 39.85 25.72 -10.58
N GLN A 65 39.69 26.88 -9.93
CA GLN A 65 38.63 27.09 -8.96
C GLN A 65 37.24 26.88 -9.59
N LEU A 66 37.01 27.45 -10.77
CA LEU A 66 35.74 27.31 -11.49
C LEU A 66 35.49 25.85 -11.90
N ALA A 67 36.51 25.17 -12.43
CA ALA A 67 36.42 23.76 -12.81
C ALA A 67 36.09 22.87 -11.61
N THR A 68 36.77 23.09 -10.49
CA THR A 68 36.55 22.33 -9.24
C THR A 68 35.13 22.53 -8.72
N SER A 69 34.63 23.78 -8.69
CA SER A 69 33.26 24.08 -8.26
C SER A 69 32.21 23.43 -9.17
N LYS A 70 32.39 23.51 -10.51
CA LYS A 70 31.48 22.86 -11.46
C LYS A 70 31.50 21.34 -11.32
N MET A 71 32.67 20.74 -11.18
CA MET A 71 32.83 19.30 -10.98
C MET A 71 32.14 18.83 -9.71
N HIS A 72 32.28 19.59 -8.61
CA HIS A 72 31.58 19.31 -7.36
C HIS A 72 30.06 19.34 -7.54
N ASN A 73 29.54 20.37 -8.21
CA ASN A 73 28.10 20.49 -8.49
C ASN A 73 27.58 19.33 -9.34
N TYR A 74 28.26 19.00 -10.45
CA TYR A 74 27.86 17.88 -11.30
C TYR A 74 27.91 16.54 -10.57
N LYS A 75 28.91 16.33 -9.71
CA LYS A 75 28.99 15.11 -8.88
C LYS A 75 27.80 15.02 -7.92
N SER A 76 27.47 16.11 -7.24
CA SER A 76 26.33 16.19 -6.33
C SER A 76 24.99 15.92 -7.04
N GLU A 77 24.79 16.53 -8.21
CA GLU A 77 23.61 16.31 -9.04
C GLU A 77 23.51 14.85 -9.51
N ASN A 78 24.63 14.25 -9.93
CA ASN A 78 24.67 12.85 -10.36
C ASN A 78 24.31 11.88 -9.22
N GLU A 79 24.81 12.10 -8.01
CA GLU A 79 24.44 11.31 -6.82
C GLU A 79 22.94 11.45 -6.48
N SER A 80 22.40 12.67 -6.58
CA SER A 80 20.96 12.92 -6.37
C SER A 80 20.11 12.18 -7.41
N LEU A 81 20.49 12.25 -8.68
CA LEU A 81 19.82 11.54 -9.77
C LEU A 81 19.89 10.03 -9.60
N ARG A 82 21.05 9.48 -9.21
CA ARG A 82 21.22 8.05 -8.91
C ARG A 82 20.29 7.60 -7.79
N THR A 83 20.22 8.36 -6.72
CA THR A 83 19.32 8.08 -5.59
C THR A 83 17.86 8.08 -6.04
N LYS A 84 17.46 9.05 -6.87
CA LYS A 84 16.10 9.12 -7.41
C LYS A 84 15.77 7.94 -8.32
N ILE A 85 16.71 7.53 -9.17
CA ILE A 85 16.55 6.36 -10.05
C ILE A 85 16.36 5.08 -9.23
N THR A 86 17.15 4.88 -8.16
CA THR A 86 17.00 3.71 -7.29
C THR A 86 15.62 3.67 -6.65
N LYS A 87 15.17 4.79 -6.07
CA LYS A 87 13.82 4.89 -5.48
C LYS A 87 12.71 4.56 -6.48
N LEU A 88 12.78 5.14 -7.68
CA LEU A 88 11.79 4.88 -8.73
C LEU A 88 11.79 3.41 -9.19
N LYS A 89 12.95 2.75 -9.22
CA LYS A 89 13.04 1.32 -9.53
C LYS A 89 12.38 0.46 -8.45
N ASP A 90 12.60 0.79 -7.19
CA ASP A 90 11.99 0.08 -6.06
C ASP A 90 10.47 0.26 -6.04
N GLU A 91 9.98 1.50 -6.20
CA GLU A 91 8.54 1.79 -6.31
C GLU A 91 7.89 1.04 -7.48
N LEU A 92 8.55 0.99 -8.65
CA LEU A 92 8.05 0.25 -9.81
C LEU A 92 7.97 -1.26 -9.52
N LYS A 93 8.97 -1.81 -8.83
CA LYS A 93 8.99 -3.23 -8.43
C LYS A 93 7.83 -3.55 -7.49
N GLU A 94 7.60 -2.71 -6.48
CA GLU A 94 6.48 -2.87 -5.55
C GLU A 94 5.12 -2.79 -6.27
N LYS A 95 4.95 -1.81 -7.16
CA LYS A 95 3.73 -1.69 -7.98
C LYS A 95 3.48 -2.91 -8.85
N ASN A 96 4.51 -3.46 -9.48
CA ASN A 96 4.38 -4.67 -10.28
C ASN A 96 3.95 -5.89 -9.45
N GLN A 97 4.56 -6.08 -8.27
CA GLN A 97 4.17 -7.15 -7.35
C GLN A 97 2.71 -7.00 -6.87
N TYR A 98 2.27 -5.76 -6.65
CA TYR A 98 0.89 -5.47 -6.30
C TYR A 98 -0.07 -5.79 -7.44
N ILE A 99 0.28 -5.44 -8.69
CA ILE A 99 -0.49 -5.80 -9.89
C ILE A 99 -0.58 -7.32 -10.04
N ASP A 100 0.50 -8.06 -9.83
CA ASP A 100 0.49 -9.53 -9.89
C ASP A 100 -0.47 -10.13 -8.85
N THR A 101 -0.49 -9.55 -7.64
CA THR A 101 -1.39 -9.97 -6.57
C THR A 101 -2.85 -9.72 -6.94
N ILE A 102 -3.17 -8.53 -7.47
CA ILE A 102 -4.52 -8.21 -7.94
C ILE A 102 -4.92 -9.14 -9.08
N THR A 103 -4.03 -9.38 -10.03
CA THR A 103 -4.29 -10.24 -11.20
C THR A 103 -4.63 -11.67 -10.77
N LYS A 104 -3.92 -12.21 -9.78
CA LYS A 104 -4.24 -13.54 -9.20
C LYS A 104 -5.62 -13.55 -8.55
N LYS A 105 -5.95 -12.54 -7.74
CA LYS A 105 -7.27 -12.42 -7.09
C LYS A 105 -8.38 -12.32 -8.11
N TYR A 106 -8.21 -11.50 -9.15
CA TYR A 106 -9.18 -11.35 -10.22
C TYR A 106 -9.48 -12.69 -10.92
N LYS A 107 -8.44 -13.46 -11.27
CA LYS A 107 -8.61 -14.79 -11.88
C LYS A 107 -9.37 -15.76 -10.97
N ALA A 108 -9.06 -15.78 -9.68
CA ALA A 108 -9.74 -16.64 -8.71
C ALA A 108 -11.24 -16.27 -8.60
N THR A 109 -11.56 -14.98 -8.45
CA THR A 109 -12.93 -14.50 -8.40
C THR A 109 -13.70 -14.78 -9.69
N GLN A 110 -13.06 -14.66 -10.86
CA GLN A 110 -13.68 -15.01 -12.14
C GLN A 110 -14.05 -16.50 -12.20
N GLN A 111 -13.17 -17.38 -11.71
CA GLN A 111 -13.45 -18.82 -11.66
C GLN A 111 -14.60 -19.17 -10.70
N GLU A 112 -14.67 -18.50 -9.54
CA GLU A 112 -15.78 -18.64 -8.58
C GLU A 112 -17.11 -18.18 -9.18
N LEU A 113 -17.09 -17.08 -9.94
CA LEU A 113 -18.27 -16.57 -10.65
C LEU A 113 -18.77 -17.57 -11.69
N ASP A 114 -17.87 -18.11 -12.51
CA ASP A 114 -18.22 -19.10 -13.54
C ASP A 114 -18.78 -20.39 -12.91
N THR A 115 -18.18 -20.85 -11.81
CA THR A 115 -18.67 -21.99 -11.03
C THR A 115 -20.07 -21.74 -10.50
N THR A 116 -20.32 -20.55 -9.95
CA THR A 116 -21.63 -20.16 -9.40
C THR A 116 -22.68 -20.08 -10.49
N LYS A 117 -22.32 -19.51 -11.66
CA LYS A 117 -23.20 -19.43 -12.82
C LYS A 117 -23.61 -20.82 -13.32
N ASN A 118 -22.66 -21.75 -13.42
CA ASN A 118 -22.95 -23.12 -13.84
C ASN A 118 -23.88 -23.83 -12.85
N LYS A 119 -23.66 -23.68 -11.53
CA LYS A 119 -24.55 -24.24 -10.50
C LYS A 119 -25.97 -23.67 -10.60
N LEU A 120 -26.10 -22.37 -10.83
CA LEU A 120 -27.42 -21.75 -11.03
C LEU A 120 -28.12 -22.31 -12.26
N GLN A 121 -27.40 -22.50 -13.36
CA GLN A 121 -27.95 -23.08 -14.57
C GLN A 121 -28.40 -24.52 -14.33
N GLU A 122 -27.59 -25.34 -13.68
CA GLU A 122 -27.95 -26.72 -13.31
C GLU A 122 -29.20 -26.76 -12.41
N MET A 123 -29.31 -25.86 -11.42
CA MET A 123 -30.50 -25.75 -10.58
C MET A 123 -31.75 -25.35 -11.37
N ILE A 124 -31.60 -24.51 -12.39
CA ILE A 124 -32.71 -24.10 -13.26
C ILE A 124 -33.12 -25.24 -14.19
N GLU A 125 -32.17 -25.98 -14.76
CA GLU A 125 -32.42 -27.12 -15.65
C GLU A 125 -33.06 -28.30 -14.91
N ASN A 126 -32.66 -28.53 -13.66
CA ASN A 126 -33.21 -29.59 -12.81
C ASN A 126 -34.48 -29.20 -12.03
N ARG A 127 -35.00 -27.98 -12.22
CA ARG A 127 -36.22 -27.57 -11.52
C ARG A 127 -37.43 -28.30 -12.10
N VAL A 128 -38.37 -28.70 -11.25
CA VAL A 128 -39.68 -29.16 -11.70
C VAL A 128 -40.37 -27.99 -12.42
N PRO A 129 -40.88 -28.18 -13.66
CA PRO A 129 -41.68 -27.16 -14.34
C PRO A 129 -42.85 -26.72 -13.47
N LEU A 130 -43.17 -25.42 -13.51
CA LEU A 130 -44.24 -24.88 -12.67
C LEU A 130 -45.60 -25.48 -13.07
N GLU A 131 -45.76 -25.78 -14.35
CA GLU A 131 -46.90 -26.47 -14.92
C GLU A 131 -47.08 -27.86 -14.30
N ASP A 132 -46.02 -28.67 -14.28
CA ASP A 132 -46.02 -30.02 -13.70
C ASP A 132 -46.36 -29.96 -12.19
N PHE A 133 -45.77 -29.03 -11.45
CA PHE A 133 -46.09 -28.84 -10.03
C PHE A 133 -47.55 -28.43 -9.81
N THR A 134 -48.06 -27.53 -10.64
CA THR A 134 -49.46 -27.07 -10.57
C THR A 134 -50.43 -28.22 -10.86
N ASP A 135 -50.13 -29.07 -11.82
CA ASP A 135 -50.96 -30.22 -12.16
C ASP A 135 -50.94 -31.29 -11.07
N VAL A 136 -49.79 -31.53 -10.43
CA VAL A 136 -49.71 -32.35 -9.21
C VAL A 136 -50.57 -31.75 -8.07
N CYS A 137 -50.53 -30.43 -7.86
CA CYS A 137 -51.37 -29.78 -6.84
C CYS A 137 -52.87 -29.95 -7.13
N LYS A 138 -53.29 -29.79 -8.40
CA LYS A 138 -54.69 -30.02 -8.79
C LYS A 138 -55.09 -31.48 -8.56
N ALA A 139 -54.25 -32.43 -8.96
CA ALA A 139 -54.51 -33.86 -8.77
C ALA A 139 -54.63 -34.21 -7.29
N ASN A 140 -53.74 -33.69 -6.45
CA ASN A 140 -53.80 -33.87 -4.99
C ASN A 140 -55.06 -33.28 -4.39
N LYS A 141 -55.52 -32.12 -4.88
CA LYS A 141 -56.79 -31.54 -4.43
C LYS A 141 -57.98 -32.44 -4.77
N VAL A 142 -58.05 -32.95 -6.00
CA VAL A 142 -59.11 -33.89 -6.42
C VAL A 142 -59.07 -35.18 -5.59
N LEU A 143 -57.88 -35.69 -5.28
CA LEU A 143 -57.73 -36.87 -4.43
C LEU A 143 -58.20 -36.60 -2.99
N GLN A 144 -57.93 -35.41 -2.45
CA GLN A 144 -58.40 -35.02 -1.13
C GLN A 144 -59.93 -34.94 -1.09
N GLU A 145 -60.56 -34.30 -2.09
CA GLU A 145 -62.02 -34.20 -2.19
C GLU A 145 -62.67 -35.60 -2.25
N LYS A 146 -62.06 -36.55 -2.99
CA LYS A 146 -62.52 -37.95 -3.03
C LYS A 146 -62.33 -38.69 -1.71
N LEU A 147 -61.25 -38.40 -0.98
CA LEU A 147 -61.01 -39.00 0.33
C LEU A 147 -62.07 -38.52 1.33
N ASP A 148 -62.34 -37.22 1.34
CA ASP A 148 -63.35 -36.61 2.20
C ASP A 148 -64.76 -37.18 1.91
N GLU A 149 -65.09 -37.40 0.63
CA GLU A 149 -66.35 -38.06 0.22
C GLU A 149 -66.43 -39.52 0.72
N LYS A 150 -65.32 -40.26 0.66
CA LYS A 150 -65.27 -41.64 1.14
C LYS A 150 -65.40 -41.72 2.65
N ASP A 151 -64.77 -40.80 3.38
CA ASP A 151 -64.89 -40.72 4.84
C ASP A 151 -66.33 -40.39 5.27
N ALA A 152 -67.02 -39.52 4.52
CA ALA A 152 -68.44 -39.22 4.76
C ALA A 152 -69.34 -40.46 4.55
N LEU A 153 -69.14 -41.20 3.45
CA LEU A 153 -69.89 -42.43 3.17
C LEU A 153 -69.59 -43.52 4.20
N LEU A 154 -68.34 -43.65 4.64
CA LEU A 154 -67.96 -44.62 5.67
C LEU A 154 -68.71 -44.33 6.96
N LYS A 155 -68.76 -43.06 7.37
CA LYS A 155 -69.50 -42.63 8.55
C LYS A 155 -71.00 -42.97 8.44
N GLU A 156 -71.62 -42.71 7.29
CA GLU A 156 -73.04 -43.07 7.05
C GLU A 156 -73.25 -44.59 7.17
N CYS A 157 -72.34 -45.40 6.63
CA CYS A 157 -72.41 -46.86 6.76
C CYS A 157 -72.29 -47.31 8.23
N GLU A 158 -71.39 -46.69 8.99
CA GLU A 158 -71.22 -46.96 10.43
C GLU A 158 -72.49 -46.62 11.23
N GLU A 159 -73.13 -45.49 10.92
CA GLU A 159 -74.39 -45.07 11.55
C GLU A 159 -75.53 -46.07 11.26
N VAL A 160 -75.69 -46.48 9.99
CA VAL A 160 -76.70 -47.47 9.59
C VAL A 160 -76.47 -48.82 10.28
N LEU A 161 -75.22 -49.30 10.33
CA LEU A 161 -74.91 -50.56 11.02
C LEU A 161 -75.22 -50.49 12.53
N ALA A 162 -74.95 -49.35 13.16
CA ALA A 162 -75.30 -49.14 14.56
C ALA A 162 -76.82 -49.15 14.79
N GLU A 163 -77.60 -48.55 13.89
CA GLU A 163 -79.07 -48.59 13.93
C GLU A 163 -79.61 -50.02 13.78
N TYR A 164 -79.10 -50.79 12.80
CA TYR A 164 -79.50 -52.19 12.61
C TYR A 164 -79.17 -53.05 13.83
N ALA A 165 -77.96 -52.92 14.39
CA ALA A 165 -77.56 -53.66 15.58
C ALA A 165 -78.45 -53.35 16.79
N ALA A 166 -78.82 -52.08 16.99
CA ALA A 166 -79.72 -51.68 18.06
C ALA A 166 -81.15 -52.22 17.88
N ALA A 167 -81.61 -52.40 16.64
CA ALA A 167 -82.94 -52.94 16.34
C ALA A 167 -83.06 -54.45 16.57
N GLU A 168 -81.96 -55.21 16.52
CA GLU A 168 -81.94 -56.66 16.80
C GLU A 168 -81.90 -56.99 18.32
N GLU A 169 -81.56 -56.03 19.19
CA GLU A 169 -81.51 -56.21 20.65
C GLU A 169 -82.84 -55.92 21.39
N VAL A 170 -83.90 -55.52 20.68
CA VAL A 170 -85.24 -55.19 21.21
C VAL A 170 -86.25 -56.29 20.89
#